data_AF-A0A200H449-F1
#
_entry.id   AF-A0A200H449-F1
#
_cell.length_a   1.000
_cell.length_b   1.000
_cell.length_c   1.000
_cell.angle_alpha   90.00
_cell.angle_beta   90.00
_cell.angle_gamma   90.00
#
_symmetry.space_group_name_H-M   'P 1'
#
loop_
_entity.id
_entity.type
_entity.pdbx_description
1 polymer ?
#
loop_
_entity_poly.entity_id
_entity_poly.type
_entity_poly.pdbx_seq_one_letter_code
_entity_poly.pdbx_strand_id
1 'polypeptide(L)'
;MKQYSLRHDGRTLTVEFDGGSLFWYRVRLIVDGDVVDERSLLVGTTRLRAGRPTSLAVDATVGFWGPKGAVLISAGELDVNRPFTRDPES
;
A
#
# COMPACT_ATOMS: atom_id res chain seq x y z
N MET A 1 -9.65 -2.60 -14.76
CA MET A 1 -8.36 -2.84 -14.08
C MET A 1 -7.60 -1.52 -14.01
N LYS A 2 -7.12 -1.12 -12.82
CA LYS A 2 -6.33 0.11 -12.60
C LYS A 2 -5.10 -0.23 -11.76
N GLN A 3 -3.94 0.32 -12.11
CA GLN A 3 -2.67 0.02 -11.43
C GLN A 3 -1.98 1.30 -10.95
N TYR A 4 -1.25 1.17 -9.85
CA TYR A 4 -0.36 2.21 -9.32
C TYR A 4 0.99 1.59 -9.07
N SER A 5 2.02 2.11 -9.74
CA SER A 5 3.40 1.70 -9.52
C SER A 5 4.08 2.65 -8.55
N LEU A 6 4.72 2.07 -7.54
CA LEU A 6 5.49 2.74 -6.50
C LEU A 6 6.92 2.21 -6.57
N ARG A 7 7.91 3.08 -6.34
CA ARG A 7 9.31 2.69 -6.28
C ARG A 7 9.82 2.89 -4.86
N HIS A 8 10.50 1.89 -4.31
CA HIS A 8 11.11 1.95 -2.99
C HIS A 8 12.35 1.07 -2.94
N ASP A 9 13.48 1.62 -2.49
CA ASP A 9 14.75 0.89 -2.34
C ASP A 9 15.16 0.05 -3.56
N GLY A 10 14.97 0.62 -4.76
CA GLY A 10 15.28 -0.05 -6.03
C GLY A 10 14.28 -1.14 -6.46
N ARG A 11 13.27 -1.45 -5.63
CA ARG A 11 12.19 -2.37 -5.96
C ARG A 11 10.99 -1.65 -6.56
N THR A 12 10.29 -2.35 -7.44
CA THR A 12 9.04 -1.87 -8.01
C THR A 12 7.88 -2.58 -7.31
N LEU A 13 7.02 -1.80 -6.67
CA LEU A 13 5.78 -2.28 -6.09
C LEU A 13 4.64 -1.84 -7.00
N THR A 14 3.72 -2.76 -7.30
CA THR A 14 2.52 -2.46 -8.07
C THR A 14 1.31 -2.79 -7.24
N VAL A 15 0.44 -1.79 -7.02
CA VAL A 15 -0.90 -2.02 -6.47
C VAL A 15 -1.89 -2.07 -7.61
N GLU A 16 -2.58 -3.19 -7.72
CA GLU A 16 -3.55 -3.42 -8.74
C GLU A 16 -4.96 -3.48 -8.16
N PHE A 17 -5.88 -2.79 -8.81
CA PHE A 17 -7.31 -2.81 -8.53
C PHE A 17 -8.03 -3.48 -9.69
N ASP A 18 -8.53 -4.68 -9.44
CA ASP A 18 -9.34 -5.44 -10.38
C ASP A 18 -10.82 -5.40 -9.96
N GLY A 19 -11.69 -5.00 -10.88
CA GLY A 19 -13.11 -4.83 -10.60
C GLY A 19 -13.85 -6.12 -10.93
N GLY A 20 -14.25 -6.89 -9.92
CA GLY A 20 -14.97 -8.16 -10.12
C GLY A 20 -16.50 -7.99 -10.17
N SER A 21 -17.07 -7.06 -9.41
CA SER A 21 -18.50 -6.76 -9.38
C SER A 21 -18.72 -5.26 -9.12
N LEU A 22 -19.92 -4.74 -9.38
CA LEU A 22 -20.25 -3.30 -9.50
C LEU A 22 -19.66 -2.38 -8.40
N PHE A 23 -19.37 -2.91 -7.21
CA PHE A 23 -18.77 -2.17 -6.11
C PHE A 23 -17.57 -2.87 -5.42
N TRP A 24 -17.24 -4.11 -5.79
CA TRP A 24 -16.18 -4.88 -5.13
C TRP A 24 -14.90 -4.89 -5.97
N TYR A 25 -13.83 -4.38 -5.36
CA TYR A 25 -12.50 -4.39 -5.94
C TYR A 25 -11.64 -5.44 -5.26
N ARG A 26 -10.99 -6.27 -6.06
CA ARG A 26 -9.87 -7.09 -5.63
C ARG A 26 -8.61 -6.23 -5.75
N VAL A 27 -7.98 -5.97 -4.62
CA VAL A 27 -6.77 -5.17 -4.54
C VAL A 27 -5.58 -6.08 -4.27
N ARG A 28 -4.60 -6.09 -5.17
CA ARG A 28 -3.40 -6.92 -5.09
C ARG A 28 -2.17 -6.04 -4.91
N LEU A 29 -1.29 -6.43 -3.99
CA LEU A 29 0.07 -5.91 -3.92
C LEU A 29 0.99 -6.89 -4.64
N ILE A 30 1.71 -6.37 -5.63
CA ILE A 30 2.66 -7.11 -6.45
C ILE A 30 4.05 -6.52 -6.17
N VAL A 31 5.01 -7.37 -5.81
CA VAL A 31 6.40 -6.98 -5.57
C VAL A 31 7.28 -7.84 -6.47
N ASP A 32 8.11 -7.19 -7.30
CA ASP A 32 9.03 -7.86 -8.23
C ASP A 32 8.35 -8.89 -9.17
N GLY A 33 7.04 -8.72 -9.41
CA GLY A 33 6.23 -9.58 -10.29
C GLY A 33 5.32 -10.57 -9.56
N ASP A 34 5.53 -10.79 -8.26
CA ASP A 34 4.77 -11.74 -7.45
C ASP A 34 3.67 -11.05 -6.63
N VAL A 35 2.46 -11.65 -6.59
CA VAL A 35 1.38 -11.20 -5.71
C VAL A 35 1.72 -11.63 -4.28
N VAL A 36 2.01 -10.66 -3.42
CA VAL A 36 2.43 -10.88 -2.03
C VAL A 36 1.30 -10.69 -1.01
N ASP A 37 0.27 -9.92 -1.36
CA ASP A 37 -0.94 -9.75 -0.55
C ASP A 37 -2.14 -9.41 -1.44
N GLU A 38 -3.33 -9.82 -1.02
CA GLU A 38 -4.58 -9.60 -1.74
C GLU A 38 -5.72 -9.34 -0.75
N ARG A 39 -6.56 -8.33 -1.07
CA ARG A 39 -7.71 -7.96 -0.25
C ARG A 39 -8.90 -7.57 -1.12
N SER A 40 -10.10 -7.91 -0.66
CA SER A 40 -11.34 -7.38 -1.21
C SER A 40 -11.71 -6.07 -0.51
N LEU A 41 -12.03 -5.05 -1.30
CA LEU A 41 -12.39 -3.72 -0.80
C LEU A 41 -13.58 -3.17 -1.59
N LEU A 42 -14.62 -2.74 -0.86
CA LEU A 42 -15.80 -2.10 -1.43
C LEU A 42 -15.59 -0.58 -1.54
N VAL A 43 -15.51 0.08 -0.39
CA VAL A 43 -15.19 1.50 -0.22
C VAL A 43 -14.35 1.63 1.06
N GLY A 44 -13.36 2.53 1.04
CA GLY A 44 -12.49 2.80 2.16
C GLY A 44 -11.02 2.57 1.82
N THR A 45 -10.23 2.28 2.83
CA THR A 45 -8.79 2.04 2.71
C THR A 45 -8.47 0.68 3.29
N THR A 46 -7.64 -0.10 2.59
CA THR A 46 -7.10 -1.36 3.07
C THR A 46 -5.58 -1.32 3.04
N ARG A 47 -4.94 -1.99 3.99
CA ARG A 47 -3.47 -2.08 4.06
C ARG A 47 -3.02 -3.44 3.54
N LEU A 48 -2.23 -3.40 2.47
CA LEU A 48 -1.55 -4.56 1.91
C LEU A 48 -0.12 -4.62 2.46
N ARG A 49 0.42 -5.80 2.71
CA ARG A 49 1.76 -5.98 3.31
C ARG A 49 2.62 -6.92 2.46
N ALA A 50 3.84 -6.53 2.16
CA ALA A 50 4.76 -7.35 1.34
C ALA A 50 5.32 -8.59 2.06
N GLY A 51 4.89 -8.87 3.31
CA GLY A 51 5.37 -9.99 4.10
C GLY A 51 6.85 -9.87 4.51
N ARG A 52 7.30 -10.73 5.44
CA ARG A 52 8.73 -10.80 5.81
C ARG A 52 9.53 -11.33 4.62
N PRO A 53 10.76 -10.81 4.37
CA PRO A 53 11.57 -9.96 5.25
C PRO A 53 11.30 -8.44 5.14
N THR A 54 10.47 -8.01 4.21
CA THR A 54 10.19 -6.59 3.96
C THR A 54 9.08 -6.04 4.86
N SER A 55 9.41 -5.07 5.71
CA SER A 55 8.43 -4.26 6.44
C SER A 55 7.76 -3.23 5.52
N LEU A 56 7.34 -3.63 4.33
CA LEU A 56 6.65 -2.77 3.38
C LEU A 56 5.16 -2.98 3.49
N ALA A 57 4.44 -1.88 3.61
CA ALA A 57 2.99 -1.86 3.51
C ALA A 57 2.56 -0.81 2.49
N VAL A 58 1.37 -0.99 1.92
CA VAL A 58 0.76 -0.01 1.04
C VAL A 58 -0.68 0.18 1.46
N ASP A 59 -1.09 1.42 1.65
CA ASP A 59 -2.48 1.78 1.84
C ASP A 59 -3.14 1.99 0.49
N ALA A 60 -4.09 1.12 0.16
CA ALA A 60 -4.86 1.17 -1.06
C ALA A 60 -6.27 1.71 -0.77
N THR A 61 -6.68 2.74 -1.50
CA THR A 61 -7.96 3.44 -1.25
C THR A 61 -8.90 3.32 -2.43
N VAL A 62 -10.15 2.92 -2.15
CA VAL A 62 -11.28 2.91 -3.07
C VAL A 62 -12.34 3.87 -2.57
N GLY A 63 -12.72 4.83 -3.40
CA GLY A 63 -13.82 5.74 -3.12
C GLY A 63 -15.10 5.28 -3.80
N PHE A 64 -16.18 6.04 -3.57
CA PHE A 64 -17.49 5.80 -4.19
C PHE A 64 -17.42 5.71 -5.73
N TRP A 65 -16.50 6.46 -6.35
CA TRP A 65 -16.26 6.48 -7.79
C TRP A 65 -15.06 5.61 -8.21
N GLY A 66 -14.78 4.52 -7.48
CA GLY A 66 -13.71 3.58 -7.76
C GLY A 66 -12.33 3.93 -7.16
N PRO A 67 -11.24 3.31 -7.63
CA PRO A 67 -9.93 3.38 -6.99
C PRO A 67 -9.33 4.79 -7.02
N LYS A 68 -8.94 5.28 -5.84
CA LYS A 68 -8.46 6.65 -5.63
C LYS A 68 -6.95 6.77 -5.55
N GLY A 69 -6.27 5.76 -5.02
CA GLY A 69 -4.81 5.80 -4.91
C GLY A 69 -4.22 4.64 -4.13
N ALA A 70 -2.89 4.56 -4.16
CA ALA A 70 -2.09 3.68 -3.33
C ALA A 70 -0.92 4.49 -2.75
N VAL A 71 -0.69 4.40 -1.44
CA VAL A 71 0.34 5.13 -0.71
C VAL A 71 1.27 4.16 -0.03
N LEU A 72 2.56 4.21 -0.34
CA LEU A 72 3.56 3.40 0.32
C LEU A 72 3.67 3.82 1.80
N ILE A 73 3.51 2.85 2.68
CA ILE A 73 3.77 2.94 4.10
C ILE A 73 5.01 2.07 4.33
N SER A 74 6.19 2.66 4.23
CA SER A 74 7.38 1.98 4.73
C SER A 74 7.18 1.84 6.24
N ALA A 75 7.06 0.62 6.76
CA ALA A 75 7.47 0.38 8.13
C ALA A 75 8.99 0.38 8.10
N GLY A 76 9.55 1.58 7.92
CA GLY A 76 10.83 1.89 8.51
C GLY A 76 10.73 1.38 9.93
N GLU A 77 11.62 0.45 10.24
CA GLU A 77 12.18 0.21 11.56
C GLU A 77 11.35 0.88 12.67
N LEU A 78 10.69 0.09 13.51
CA LEU A 78 10.48 0.52 14.88
C LEU A 78 11.88 0.76 15.49
N ASP A 79 12.52 1.85 15.11
CA ASP A 79 13.58 2.47 15.87
C ASP A 79 12.86 3.12 17.06
N VAL A 80 12.46 2.26 17.99
CA VAL A 80 11.93 2.64 19.31
C VAL A 80 12.97 3.40 20.14
N ASN A 81 14.18 3.62 19.62
CA ASN A 81 15.25 4.38 20.25
C ASN A 81 15.51 5.76 19.61
N ARG A 82 14.74 6.19 18.62
CA ARG A 82 14.79 7.60 18.21
C ARG A 82 13.82 8.42 19.06
N PRO A 83 14.29 9.20 20.06
CA PRO A 83 13.42 10.16 20.71
C PRO A 83 12.86 11.09 19.64
N PHE A 84 11.55 11.33 19.70
CA PHE A 84 10.90 12.36 18.91
C PHE A 84 11.54 13.71 19.28
N THR A 85 12.58 14.12 18.56
CA THR A 85 12.99 15.52 18.55
C THR A 85 11.92 16.25 17.78
N ARG A 86 10.96 16.83 18.51
CA ARG A 86 10.13 17.90 17.98
C ARG A 86 11.09 19.05 17.73
N ASP A 87 11.42 19.33 16.47
CA ASP A 87 12.13 20.56 16.12
C ASP A 87 11.35 21.74 16.74
N PRO A 88 11.95 22.50 17.66
CA PRO A 88 11.31 23.65 18.28
C PRO A 88 11.76 24.90 17.56
N GLU A 89 11.30 25.14 16.34
CA GLU A 89 11.62 26.39 15.63
C GLU A 89 10.42 26.79 14.77
N SER A 90 10.04 28.05 14.62
CA SER A 90 10.52 29.36 15.10
C SER A 90 9.38 30.35 14.86
#